data_AF-A0A820TDB6-F1
#
_entry.id   AF-A0A820TDB6-F1
#
_cell.length_a   1.000
_cell.length_b   1.000
_cell.length_c   1.000
_cell.angle_alpha   90.00
_cell.angle_beta   90.00
_cell.angle_gamma   90.00
#
_symmetry.space_group_name_H-M   'P 1'
#
loop_
_entity.id
_entity.type
_entity.pdbx_description
1 polymer ?
#
loop_
_entity_poly.entity_id
_entity_poly.type
_entity_poly.pdbx_seq_one_letter_code
_entity_poly.pdbx_strand_id
1 'polypeptide(L)'
;EHQARIMGGAQWQPKAVPWTDLNGDKVPSKTERIEPPPGWVWEDEWCIDANRAVDEDGFEYCVNQTLGGWCPTEKVFHLNRRRRWYRTRVIKKDAPVDEKKVLDFI
;
A
#
# COMPACT_ATOMS: atom_id res chain seq x y z
N GLU A 1 0.76 0.56 3.49
CA GLU A 1 0.44 1.20 4.78
C GLU A 1 1.40 0.68 5.85
N HIS A 2 2.12 1.55 6.53
CA HIS A 2 3.17 1.20 7.50
C HIS A 2 2.84 1.73 8.88
N GLN A 3 2.99 0.86 9.88
CA GLN A 3 2.80 1.16 11.29
C GLN A 3 4.00 0.66 12.10
N ALA A 4 4.24 1.29 13.25
CA ALA A 4 5.29 0.91 14.18
C ALA A 4 4.82 1.04 15.62
N ARG A 5 5.56 0.39 16.51
CA ARG A 5 5.44 0.55 17.96
C ARG A 5 6.81 0.59 18.59
N ILE A 6 6.92 1.23 19.74
CA ILE A 6 8.20 1.44 20.44
C ILE A 6 8.57 0.21 21.28
N MET A 7 7.56 -0.46 21.86
CA MET A 7 7.76 -1.60 22.74
C MET A 7 6.85 -2.76 22.35
N GLY A 8 7.29 -3.97 22.66
CA GLY A 8 6.49 -5.16 22.43
C GLY A 8 5.17 -5.13 23.21
N GLY A 9 4.07 -5.42 22.53
CA GLY A 9 2.72 -5.36 23.11
C GLY A 9 2.13 -3.95 23.23
N ALA A 10 2.89 -2.89 22.90
CA ALA A 10 2.32 -1.54 22.79
C ALA A 10 1.40 -1.44 21.55
N GLN A 11 0.51 -0.45 21.57
CA GLN A 11 -0.39 -0.18 20.46
C GLN A 11 0.38 0.21 19.19
N TRP A 12 -0.06 -0.31 18.05
CA TRP A 12 0.46 0.07 16.73
C TRP A 12 0.07 1.50 16.37
N GLN A 13 1.04 2.29 15.94
CA GLN A 13 0.87 3.68 15.54
C GLN A 13 1.30 3.89 14.07
N PRO A 14 0.66 4.78 13.30
CA PRO A 14 1.13 5.14 11.97
C PRO A 14 2.58 5.63 12.01
N LYS A 15 3.38 5.24 11.01
CA LYS A 15 4.72 5.84 10.84
C LYS A 15 4.62 7.29 10.38
N ALA A 16 5.70 8.05 10.54
CA ALA A 16 5.84 9.40 9.98
C ALA A 16 5.60 9.44 8.45
N VAL A 17 6.01 8.37 7.75
CA VAL A 17 5.67 8.12 6.35
C VAL A 17 4.91 6.78 6.28
N PRO A 18 3.58 6.79 6.36
CA PRO A 18 2.78 5.55 6.44
C PRO A 18 2.46 4.95 5.08
N TRP A 19 2.56 5.73 4.00
CA TRP A 19 2.22 5.31 2.64
C TRP A 19 3.48 5.30 1.79
N THR A 20 3.91 4.12 1.41
CA THR A 20 5.05 3.93 0.51
C THR A 20 4.76 2.85 -0.52
N ASP A 21 5.50 2.88 -1.62
CA ASP A 21 5.56 1.78 -2.57
C ASP A 21 6.44 0.63 -2.04
N LEU A 22 6.77 -0.33 -2.92
CA LEU A 22 7.65 -1.46 -2.58
C LEU A 22 9.11 -1.05 -2.35
N ASN A 23 9.57 0.05 -2.95
CA ASN A 23 10.93 0.57 -2.81
C ASN A 23 11.10 1.41 -1.54
N GLY A 24 9.98 1.84 -0.93
CA GLY A 24 9.97 2.71 0.24
C GLY A 24 9.77 4.17 -0.10
N ASP A 25 9.51 4.50 -1.37
CA ASP A 25 9.22 5.85 -1.81
C ASP A 25 7.82 6.26 -1.34
N LYS A 26 7.69 7.49 -0.86
CA LYS A 26 6.42 8.03 -0.36
C LYS A 26 5.40 8.10 -1.50
N VAL A 27 4.23 7.53 -1.26
CA VAL A 27 3.09 7.59 -2.20
C VAL A 27 1.87 8.24 -1.54
N PRO A 28 0.90 8.73 -2.32
CA PRO A 28 -0.36 9.22 -1.79
C PRO A 28 -1.09 8.16 -0.96
N SER A 29 -1.84 8.58 0.05
CA SER A 29 -2.64 7.67 0.87
C SER A 29 -3.80 7.06 0.10
N LYS A 30 -4.34 5.94 0.61
CA LYS A 30 -5.55 5.31 0.04
C LYS A 30 -6.78 6.22 0.02
N THR A 31 -6.82 7.22 0.88
CA THR A 31 -7.92 8.21 0.99
C THR A 31 -7.73 9.43 0.09
N GLU A 32 -6.52 9.66 -0.40
CA GLU A 32 -6.26 10.73 -1.36
C GLU A 32 -6.83 10.35 -2.73
N ARG A 33 -7.37 11.36 -3.43
CA ARG A 33 -7.90 11.17 -4.78
C ARG A 33 -6.75 10.97 -5.75
N ILE A 34 -6.56 9.72 -6.18
CA ILE A 34 -5.57 9.34 -7.19
C ILE A 34 -6.31 9.20 -8.53
N GLU A 35 -5.97 10.06 -9.48
CA GLU A 35 -6.50 9.94 -10.84
C GLU A 35 -5.89 8.74 -11.55
N PRO A 36 -6.70 7.93 -12.25
CA PRO A 36 -6.14 6.89 -13.11
C PRO A 36 -5.41 7.56 -14.30
N PRO A 37 -4.42 6.88 -14.90
CA PRO A 37 -3.79 7.38 -16.12
C PRO A 37 -4.81 7.57 -17.26
N PRO A 38 -4.50 8.36 -18.28
CA PRO A 38 -5.42 8.59 -19.41
C PRO A 38 -5.89 7.27 -20.04
N GLY A 39 -7.20 7.16 -20.32
CA GLY A 39 -7.82 5.96 -20.87
C GLY A 39 -8.10 4.85 -19.84
N TRP A 40 -7.60 4.96 -18.61
CA TRP A 40 -7.90 4.03 -17.52
C TRP A 40 -9.02 4.56 -16.64
N VAL A 41 -9.81 3.64 -16.11
CA VAL A 41 -10.83 3.91 -15.09
C VAL A 41 -10.62 2.95 -13.95
N TRP A 42 -10.69 3.46 -12.71
CA TRP A 42 -10.71 2.59 -11.53
C TRP A 42 -12.00 1.78 -11.52
N GLU A 43 -11.88 0.47 -11.33
CA GLU A 43 -13.02 -0.44 -11.33
C GLU A 43 -13.62 -0.58 -9.92
N ASP A 44 -12.76 -0.80 -8.93
CA ASP A 44 -13.14 -1.05 -7.54
C ASP A 44 -12.60 0.02 -6.57
N GLU A 45 -12.92 -0.13 -5.29
CA GLU A 45 -12.25 0.58 -4.19
C GLU A 45 -10.88 -0.05 -3.85
N TRP A 46 -10.15 0.56 -2.91
CA TRP A 46 -8.92 -0.02 -2.41
C TRP A 46 -9.21 -1.30 -1.62
N CYS A 47 -8.57 -2.40 -2.02
CA CYS A 47 -8.67 -3.70 -1.37
C CYS A 47 -7.36 -4.08 -0.68
N ILE A 48 -7.47 -4.91 0.36
CA ILE A 48 -6.33 -5.50 1.05
C ILE A 48 -5.90 -6.74 0.29
N ASP A 49 -4.60 -6.88 0.01
CA ASP A 49 -4.05 -8.07 -0.64
C ASP A 49 -3.92 -9.26 0.33
N ALA A 50 -5.06 -9.90 0.60
CA ALA A 50 -5.16 -11.07 1.49
C ALA A 50 -4.58 -12.36 0.89
N ASN A 51 -4.22 -12.38 -0.40
CA ASN A 51 -3.64 -13.56 -1.05
C ASN A 51 -2.14 -13.74 -0.75
N ARG A 52 -1.51 -12.77 -0.09
CA ARG A 52 -0.11 -12.86 0.36
C ARG A 52 -0.01 -13.55 1.73
N ALA A 53 1.23 -13.81 2.15
CA ALA A 53 1.51 -14.26 3.51
C ALA A 53 1.31 -13.11 4.52
N VAL A 54 0.06 -12.87 4.89
CA VAL A 54 -0.40 -11.86 5.84
C VAL A 54 -1.33 -12.48 6.89
N ASP A 55 -1.64 -11.74 7.95
CA ASP A 55 -2.69 -12.12 8.90
C ASP A 55 -4.10 -11.87 8.34
N GLU A 56 -5.13 -12.12 9.16
CA GLU A 56 -6.55 -11.91 8.84
C GLU A 56 -6.88 -10.46 8.47
N ASP A 57 -6.09 -9.53 9.01
CA ASP A 57 -6.18 -8.09 8.79
C ASP A 57 -5.32 -7.63 7.61
N GLY A 58 -4.56 -8.51 6.95
CA GLY A 58 -3.66 -8.19 5.85
C GLY A 58 -2.31 -7.58 6.23
N PHE A 59 -1.92 -7.65 7.49
CA PHE A 59 -0.61 -7.22 7.96
C PHE A 59 0.46 -8.32 7.84
N GLU A 60 1.66 -7.88 7.49
CA GLU A 60 2.90 -8.63 7.67
C GLU A 60 3.80 -7.85 8.65
N TYR A 61 4.58 -8.57 9.44
CA TYR A 61 5.31 -8.04 10.60
C TYR A 61 6.81 -8.24 10.47
N CYS A 62 7.60 -7.29 10.97
CA CYS A 62 9.05 -7.45 11.08
C CYS A 62 9.61 -6.73 12.31
N VAL A 63 10.81 -7.12 12.72
CA VAL A 63 11.53 -6.45 13.81
C VAL A 63 12.09 -5.13 13.31
N ASN A 64 12.72 -5.14 12.13
CA ASN A 64 13.34 -3.97 11.53
C ASN A 64 13.02 -3.93 10.03
N GLN A 65 12.40 -2.84 9.57
CA GLN A 65 12.03 -2.66 8.16
C GLN A 65 13.25 -2.73 7.21
N THR A 66 14.43 -2.28 7.63
CA THR A 66 15.65 -2.27 6.81
C THR A 66 16.26 -3.66 6.66
N LEU A 67 16.13 -4.52 7.68
CA LEU A 67 16.65 -5.89 7.63
C LEU A 67 15.69 -6.85 6.90
N GLY A 68 14.43 -6.46 6.72
CA GLY A 68 13.41 -7.29 6.08
C GLY A 68 12.91 -8.41 7.01
N GLY A 69 12.59 -9.57 6.43
CA GLY A 69 12.04 -10.71 7.19
C GLY A 69 10.60 -10.49 7.63
N TRP A 70 9.70 -10.26 6.67
CA TRP A 70 8.29 -10.06 6.94
C TRP A 70 7.58 -11.40 7.16
N CYS A 71 6.81 -11.52 8.22
CA CYS A 71 6.07 -12.74 8.58
C CYS A 71 4.57 -12.44 8.74
N PRO A 72 3.69 -13.40 8.41
CA PRO A 72 2.25 -13.23 8.57
C PRO A 72 1.81 -13.18 10.03
N THR A 73 2.54 -13.83 10.95
CA THR A 73 2.12 -13.97 12.34
C THR A 73 2.74 -12.90 13.24
N GLU A 74 1.89 -12.16 13.98
CA GLU A 74 2.36 -11.22 14.99
C GLU A 74 3.15 -11.93 16.11
N LYS A 75 4.21 -11.27 16.57
CA LYS A 75 4.98 -11.65 17.75
C LYS A 75 5.23 -10.40 18.56
N VAL A 76 5.33 -10.55 19.88
CA VAL A 76 5.49 -9.42 20.81
C VAL A 76 6.71 -8.56 20.49
N PHE A 77 7.79 -9.15 19.98
CA PHE A 77 9.02 -8.41 19.66
C PHE A 77 9.01 -7.72 18.29
N HIS A 78 7.96 -7.87 17.47
CA HIS A 78 7.85 -7.11 16.23
C HIS A 78 7.62 -5.62 16.56
N LEU A 79 8.34 -4.75 15.87
CA LEU A 79 8.27 -3.30 16.05
C LEU A 79 7.66 -2.61 14.84
N ASN A 80 7.52 -3.32 13.72
CA ASN A 80 7.01 -2.81 12.47
C ASN A 80 5.96 -3.76 11.90
N ARG A 81 4.91 -3.21 11.31
CA ARG A 81 3.97 -3.95 10.47
C ARG A 81 3.63 -3.15 9.22
N ARG A 82 3.31 -3.83 8.13
CA ARG A 82 2.84 -3.19 6.90
C ARG A 82 1.68 -3.96 6.29
N ARG A 83 0.80 -3.25 5.60
CA ARG A 83 -0.35 -3.78 4.86
C ARG A 83 -0.29 -3.29 3.43
N ARG A 84 -0.44 -4.23 2.48
CA ARG A 84 -0.49 -3.92 1.06
C ARG A 84 -1.93 -3.63 0.64
N TRP A 85 -2.12 -2.47 0.03
CA TRP A 85 -3.36 -2.08 -0.61
C TRP A 85 -3.19 -2.14 -2.11
N TYR A 86 -4.19 -2.66 -2.81
CA TYR A 86 -4.24 -2.67 -4.27
C TYR A 86 -5.60 -2.17 -4.76
N ARG A 87 -5.64 -1.68 -5.99
CA ARG A 87 -6.85 -1.21 -6.65
C ARG A 87 -6.77 -1.58 -8.12
N THR A 88 -7.83 -2.16 -8.64
CA THR A 88 -7.96 -2.60 -10.03
C THR A 88 -8.34 -1.42 -10.92
N ARG A 89 -7.72 -1.37 -12.10
CA ARG A 89 -8.05 -0.40 -13.16
C ARG A 89 -8.22 -1.14 -14.48
N VAL A 90 -9.13 -0.65 -15.30
CA VAL A 90 -9.44 -1.20 -16.62
C VAL A 90 -9.32 -0.11 -17.67
N ILE A 91 -8.86 -0.48 -18.87
CA ILE A 91 -8.88 0.40 -20.04
C ILE A 91 -10.30 0.37 -20.61
N LYS A 92 -11.00 1.51 -20.62
CA LYS A 92 -12.28 1.61 -21.32
C LYS A 92 -12.03 2.14 -22.73
N LYS A 93 -12.51 1.42 -23.74
CA LYS A 93 -12.34 1.77 -25.15
C LYS A 93 -12.94 3.14 -25.52
N ASP A 94 -13.91 3.62 -24.73
CA ASP A 94 -14.58 4.91 -24.91
C ASP A 94 -14.20 5.97 -23.84
N ALA A 95 -13.14 5.74 -23.06
CA ALA A 95 -12.70 6.76 -22.11
C ALA A 95 -12.16 7.98 -22.88
N PRO A 96 -12.56 9.22 -22.52
CA PRO A 96 -11.99 10.41 -23.13
C PRO A 96 -10.49 10.45 -22.81
N VAL A 97 -9.67 10.19 -23.82
CA VAL A 97 -8.21 10.25 -23.72
C VAL A 97 -7.80 11.71 -23.91
N ASP A 98 -7.30 12.34 -22.85
CA ASP A 98 -6.63 13.63 -22.95
C ASP A 98 -5.21 13.41 -23.48
N GLU A 99 -5.00 13.63 -24.79
CA GLU A 99 -3.74 13.37 -25.50
C GLU A 99 -2.53 14.07 -24.86
N LYS A 100 -2.73 15.21 -24.17
CA LYS A 100 -1.64 15.92 -23.49
C LYS A 100 -1.07 15.16 -22.31
N LYS A 101 -1.91 14.42 -21.58
CA LYS A 101 -1.50 13.61 -20.42
C LYS A 101 -0.85 12.28 -20.80
N VAL A 102 -1.02 11.84 -22.05
CA VAL A 102 -0.41 10.61 -22.58
C VAL A 102 1.09 10.82 -22.81
N LEU A 103 1.49 12.01 -23.29
CA LEU A 103 2.89 12.35 -23.56
C LEU A 103 3.73 12.51 -22.30
N ASP A 104 3.14 12.94 -21.18
CA ASP A 104 3.83 13.05 -19.88
C ASP A 104 4.08 11.68 -19.20
N PHE A 105 3.56 10.58 -19.77
CA PHE A 105 3.65 9.23 -19.21
C PHE A 105 4.64 8.31 -19.96
N ILE A 106 5.22 8.76 -21.08
CA ILE A 106 6.24 8.05 -21.89
C ILE A 106 7.63 8.58 -21.51
#